data_AF-A0A430HMX8-F1
#
_entry.id   AF-A0A430HMX8-F1
#
_cell.length_a   1.000
_cell.length_b   1.000
_cell.length_c   1.000
_cell.angle_alpha   90.00
_cell.angle_beta   90.00
_cell.angle_gamma   90.00
#
_symmetry.space_group_name_H-M   'P 1'
#
loop_
_entity.id
_entity.type
_entity.pdbx_description
1 polymer ?
#
loop_
_entity_poly.entity_id
_entity_poly.type
_entity_poly.pdbx_seq_one_letter_code
_entity_poly.pdbx_strand_id
1 'polypeptide(L)'
;MSVTTMFNSDGADIIFVVGTPGSKWSAIAHALMYADGINRSDMSLERSYAGDSRTLHFGNYFGPGMEYGRQFDDIGSMGKPALLAEFAAPYRESGGIKLLKSHVFSRHLPYLAELFPAARFLLVQRPDQDCLAWWEAAGGFSITYPDYSWYKSSSNMAAHIAADNACISAFVEQRRRRLVRRRSMAPILAELGLSYSMEGVKAVSELEFERRWGLGDQPPADVLNACHAMARSAAACVI
;
A
#
# COMPACT_ATOMS: atom_id res chain seq x y z
N MET A 1 23.87 1.46 -5.87
CA MET A 1 23.52 0.07 -6.20
C MET A 1 22.82 0.07 -7.56
N SER A 2 23.09 -0.88 -8.45
CA SER A 2 22.37 -0.92 -9.74
C SER A 2 20.94 -1.39 -9.53
N VAL A 3 19.98 -0.89 -10.31
CA VAL A 3 18.56 -1.29 -10.26
C VAL A 3 18.38 -2.82 -10.34
N THR A 4 19.25 -3.50 -11.09
CA THR A 4 19.31 -4.96 -11.24
C THR A 4 19.57 -5.75 -9.96
N THR A 5 20.01 -5.12 -8.87
CA THR A 5 20.16 -5.80 -7.55
C THR A 5 18.98 -5.58 -6.61
N MET A 6 18.05 -4.68 -6.95
CA MET A 6 16.96 -4.31 -6.04
C MET A 6 15.68 -5.11 -6.28
N PHE A 7 15.33 -5.37 -7.55
CA PHE A 7 14.11 -6.09 -7.92
C PHE A 7 14.41 -7.25 -8.84
N ASN A 8 13.59 -8.29 -8.72
CA ASN A 8 13.51 -9.33 -9.74
C ASN A 8 12.86 -8.73 -10.99
N SER A 9 13.44 -9.01 -12.15
CA SER A 9 12.96 -8.41 -13.40
C SER A 9 11.51 -8.78 -13.71
N ASP A 10 11.00 -9.96 -13.32
CA ASP A 10 9.61 -10.38 -13.52
C ASP A 10 8.63 -9.83 -12.46
N GLY A 11 9.15 -9.18 -11.41
CA GLY A 11 8.38 -8.63 -10.30
C GLY A 11 8.01 -9.65 -9.21
N ALA A 12 8.64 -10.83 -9.15
CA ALA A 12 8.32 -11.84 -8.15
C ALA A 12 8.46 -11.35 -6.69
N ASP A 13 9.27 -10.33 -6.44
CA ASP A 13 9.47 -9.69 -5.13
C ASP A 13 8.64 -8.41 -4.93
N ILE A 14 7.62 -8.17 -5.78
CA ILE A 14 6.75 -7.01 -5.74
C ILE A 14 5.34 -7.40 -5.26
N ILE A 15 4.81 -6.63 -4.31
CA ILE A 15 3.37 -6.52 -4.08
C ILE A 15 2.96 -5.08 -4.39
N PHE A 16 2.14 -4.90 -5.42
CA PHE A 16 1.42 -3.66 -5.65
C PHE A 16 0.26 -3.56 -4.66
N VAL A 17 0.32 -2.61 -3.75
CA VAL A 17 -0.76 -2.33 -2.80
C VAL A 17 -1.51 -1.11 -3.33
N VAL A 18 -2.78 -1.32 -3.68
CA VAL A 18 -3.58 -0.33 -4.40
C VAL A 18 -4.93 -0.18 -3.72
N GLY A 19 -5.30 1.06 -3.44
CA GLY A 19 -6.63 1.43 -2.98
C GLY A 19 -6.84 2.91 -3.23
N THR A 20 -8.07 3.39 -3.12
CA THR A 20 -8.38 4.82 -3.31
C THR A 20 -8.09 5.62 -2.03
N PRO A 21 -7.90 6.95 -2.10
CA PRO A 21 -7.82 7.78 -0.90
C PRO A 21 -9.02 7.52 0.02
N GLY A 22 -8.76 7.25 1.30
CA GLY A 22 -9.81 6.95 2.28
C GLY A 22 -10.36 5.51 2.28
N SER A 23 -9.88 4.63 1.41
CA SER A 23 -10.31 3.21 1.33
C SER A 23 -9.86 2.31 2.48
N LYS A 24 -9.15 2.85 3.49
CA LYS A 24 -8.50 2.11 4.59
C LYS A 24 -7.36 1.17 4.16
N TRP A 25 -6.92 1.23 2.90
CA TRP A 25 -5.82 0.41 2.39
C TRP A 25 -4.50 0.56 3.15
N SER A 26 -4.20 1.75 3.70
CA SER A 26 -2.99 1.98 4.51
C SER A 26 -2.97 1.15 5.79
N ALA A 27 -4.14 0.87 6.40
CA ALA A 27 -4.23 -0.03 7.55
C ALA A 27 -3.91 -1.49 7.15
N ILE A 28 -4.39 -1.93 5.99
CA ILE A 28 -4.08 -3.28 5.49
C ILE A 28 -2.60 -3.37 5.08
N ALA A 29 -2.04 -2.32 4.47
CA ALA A 29 -0.62 -2.22 4.15
C ALA A 29 0.25 -2.26 5.41
N HIS A 30 -0.16 -1.55 6.46
CA HIS A 30 0.51 -1.59 7.77
C HIS A 30 0.48 -2.99 8.38
N ALA A 31 -0.67 -3.68 8.33
CA ALA A 31 -0.75 -5.08 8.75
C ALA A 31 0.15 -6.01 7.91
N LEU A 32 0.31 -5.76 6.60
CA LEU A 32 1.24 -6.53 5.76
C LEU A 32 2.69 -6.33 6.19
N MET A 33 3.07 -5.14 6.67
CA MET A 33 4.43 -4.89 7.12
C MET A 33 4.84 -5.83 8.26
N TYR A 34 3.92 -6.40 9.03
CA TYR A 34 4.24 -7.38 10.07
C TYR A 34 4.56 -8.79 9.53
N ALA A 35 4.34 -9.05 8.24
CA ALA A 35 4.59 -10.36 7.64
C ALA A 35 6.10 -10.65 7.48
N ASP A 36 6.45 -11.93 7.56
CA ASP A 36 7.81 -12.39 7.37
C ASP A 36 8.28 -12.10 5.93
N GLY A 37 9.55 -11.73 5.78
CA GLY A 37 10.15 -11.48 4.46
C GLY A 37 9.79 -10.14 3.80
N ILE A 38 9.00 -9.27 4.42
CA ILE A 38 8.79 -7.90 3.92
C ILE A 38 10.04 -7.05 4.12
N ASN A 39 10.46 -6.38 3.04
CA ASN A 39 11.49 -5.34 3.08
C ASN A 39 10.85 -4.01 3.51
N ARG A 40 11.40 -3.40 4.56
CA ARG A 40 10.90 -2.17 5.20
C ARG A 40 11.92 -1.03 5.14
N SER A 41 12.94 -1.18 4.31
CA SER A 41 14.03 -0.20 4.22
C SER A 41 13.60 1.11 3.56
N ASP A 42 12.40 1.17 3.01
CA ASP A 42 11.73 2.39 2.53
C ASP A 42 11.22 3.28 3.66
N MET A 43 11.22 2.80 4.90
CA MET A 43 10.73 3.53 6.05
C MET A 43 11.71 4.59 6.56
N SER A 44 11.15 5.73 6.98
CA SER A 44 11.85 6.78 7.71
C SER A 44 10.86 7.64 8.49
N LEU A 45 11.36 8.50 9.37
CA LEU A 45 10.50 9.46 10.11
C LEU A 45 9.81 10.43 9.15
N GLU A 46 10.46 10.82 8.05
CA GLU A 46 9.92 11.70 7.01
C GLU A 46 8.81 11.03 6.19
N ARG A 47 8.82 9.69 6.11
CA ARG A 47 7.78 8.87 5.47
C ARG A 47 6.85 8.23 6.50
N SER A 48 6.62 8.96 7.59
CA SER A 48 5.72 8.55 8.66
C SER A 48 4.72 9.66 8.96
N TYR A 49 3.46 9.29 9.14
CA TYR A 49 2.43 10.18 9.66
C TYR A 49 1.54 9.44 10.65
N ALA A 50 1.32 10.09 11.78
CA ALA A 50 0.38 9.66 12.80
C ALA A 50 -0.59 10.81 13.06
N GLY A 51 -1.81 10.69 12.54
CA GLY A 51 -2.87 11.65 12.78
C GLY A 51 -3.63 11.36 14.08
N ASP A 52 -4.30 12.38 14.61
CA ASP A 52 -5.11 12.29 15.85
C ASP A 52 -6.20 11.21 15.77
N SER A 53 -6.69 10.90 14.56
CA SER A 53 -7.64 9.83 14.27
C SER A 53 -7.04 8.41 14.30
N ARG A 54 -5.79 8.27 14.78
CA ARG A 54 -4.97 7.04 14.69
C ARG A 54 -4.77 6.57 13.23
N THR A 55 -4.82 7.52 12.28
CA THR A 55 -4.45 7.24 10.90
C THR A 55 -2.93 7.13 10.84
N LEU A 56 -2.44 5.97 10.38
CA LEU A 56 -1.03 5.68 10.27
C LEU A 56 -0.64 5.50 8.81
N HIS A 57 0.39 6.24 8.40
CA HIS A 57 1.08 6.03 7.12
C HIS A 57 2.55 5.78 7.42
N PHE A 58 3.06 4.68 6.86
CA PHE A 58 4.44 4.24 7.04
C PHE A 58 5.06 3.84 5.72
N GLY A 59 6.32 4.22 5.52
CA GLY A 59 7.09 3.92 4.31
C GLY A 59 6.62 4.71 3.10
N ASN A 60 7.17 4.41 1.93
CA ASN A 60 6.96 5.22 0.74
C ASN A 60 5.54 5.07 0.14
N TYR A 61 4.95 6.18 -0.29
CA TYR A 61 3.77 6.25 -1.14
C TYR A 61 4.16 6.91 -2.45
N PHE A 62 3.89 6.25 -3.58
CA PHE A 62 4.22 6.76 -4.90
C PHE A 62 3.07 7.55 -5.50
N GLY A 63 3.39 8.58 -6.29
CA GLY A 63 2.44 9.28 -7.14
C GLY A 63 2.80 10.74 -7.39
N PRO A 64 1.99 11.44 -8.19
CA PRO A 64 2.14 12.89 -8.38
C PRO A 64 2.02 13.63 -7.05
N GLY A 65 2.94 14.56 -6.79
CA GLY A 65 3.06 15.28 -5.51
C GLY A 65 3.89 14.55 -4.44
N MET A 66 4.14 13.24 -4.60
CA MET A 66 4.97 12.48 -3.67
C MET A 66 6.47 12.64 -3.96
N GLU A 67 7.30 12.14 -3.03
CA GLU A 67 8.77 12.10 -3.17
C GLU A 67 9.21 11.32 -4.43
N TYR A 68 8.51 10.23 -4.76
CA TYR A 68 8.79 9.38 -5.92
C TYR A 68 7.53 9.07 -6.71
N GLY A 69 7.70 8.69 -7.99
CA GLY A 69 6.58 8.39 -8.88
C GLY A 69 5.84 9.63 -9.36
N ARG A 70 6.56 10.75 -9.54
CA ARG A 70 5.97 12.04 -9.95
C ARG A 70 5.27 12.00 -11.32
N GLN A 71 5.63 11.04 -12.17
CA GLN A 71 5.06 10.80 -13.51
C GLN A 71 4.05 9.63 -13.52
N PHE A 72 3.67 9.10 -12.36
CA PHE A 72 2.82 7.90 -12.29
C PHE A 72 1.34 8.15 -12.64
N ASP A 73 0.97 9.39 -12.95
CA ASP A 73 -0.28 9.68 -13.66
C ASP A 73 -0.26 9.26 -15.14
N ASP A 74 0.92 8.95 -15.68
CA ASP A 74 1.14 8.45 -17.04
C ASP A 74 2.13 7.27 -17.07
N ILE A 75 1.93 6.26 -16.20
CA ILE A 75 2.80 5.06 -16.18
C ILE A 75 2.90 4.39 -17.56
N GLY A 76 1.85 4.50 -18.39
CA GLY A 76 1.81 3.89 -19.72
C GLY A 76 2.89 4.41 -20.70
N SER A 77 3.43 5.61 -20.47
CA SER A 77 4.56 6.14 -21.26
C SER A 77 5.92 5.71 -20.72
N MET A 78 5.98 5.07 -19.55
CA MET A 78 7.22 4.67 -18.89
C MET A 78 7.61 3.24 -19.23
N GLY A 79 8.86 3.04 -19.67
CA GLY A 79 9.43 1.71 -19.84
C GLY A 79 9.74 1.01 -18.51
N LYS A 80 9.73 -0.32 -18.51
CA LYS A 80 10.05 -1.16 -17.35
C LYS A 80 11.35 -0.79 -16.60
N PRO A 81 12.49 -0.48 -17.26
CA PRO A 81 13.69 -0.04 -16.55
C PRO A 81 13.51 1.27 -15.77
N ALA A 82 12.76 2.22 -16.32
CA ALA A 82 12.47 3.50 -15.65
C ALA A 82 11.56 3.29 -14.44
N LEU A 83 10.54 2.44 -14.58
CA LEU A 83 9.66 2.06 -13.47
C LEU A 83 10.43 1.37 -12.34
N LEU A 84 11.28 0.40 -12.66
CA LEU A 84 12.11 -0.27 -11.65
C LEU A 84 13.08 0.70 -10.95
N ALA A 85 13.61 1.71 -11.66
CA ALA A 85 14.44 2.74 -11.06
C ALA A 85 13.66 3.60 -10.06
N GLU A 86 12.44 4.05 -10.42
CA GLU A 86 11.53 4.77 -9.52
C GLU A 86 11.15 3.91 -8.31
N PHE A 87 10.79 2.63 -8.52
CA PHE A 87 10.43 1.72 -7.44
C PHE A 87 11.59 1.46 -6.48
N ALA A 88 12.84 1.49 -6.96
CA ALA A 88 14.03 1.22 -6.16
C ALA A 88 14.47 2.40 -5.32
N ALA A 89 14.21 3.63 -5.79
CA ALA A 89 14.70 4.85 -5.17
C ALA A 89 14.42 4.98 -3.65
N PRO A 90 13.23 4.61 -3.12
CA PRO A 90 13.00 4.71 -1.67
C PRO A 90 13.67 3.62 -0.83
N TYR A 91 14.02 2.46 -1.39
CA TYR A 91 14.52 1.30 -0.65
C TYR A 91 16.04 1.34 -0.47
N ARG A 92 16.51 1.08 0.75
CA ARG A 92 17.95 1.10 1.10
C ARG A 92 18.60 -0.28 1.06
N GLU A 93 17.80 -1.35 1.20
CA GLU A 93 18.25 -2.73 1.26
C GLU A 93 17.68 -3.55 0.11
N SER A 94 18.47 -4.46 -0.45
CA SER A 94 18.03 -5.44 -1.43
C SER A 94 17.32 -6.64 -0.78
N GLY A 95 16.67 -7.48 -1.59
CA GLY A 95 15.99 -8.68 -1.12
C GLY A 95 14.66 -8.39 -0.42
N GLY A 96 13.99 -9.46 0.01
CA GLY A 96 12.64 -9.38 0.58
C GLY A 96 11.58 -8.87 -0.41
N ILE A 97 10.33 -8.95 0.02
CA ILE A 97 9.17 -8.48 -0.75
C ILE A 97 8.94 -7.00 -0.46
N LYS A 98 8.76 -6.21 -1.52
CA LYS A 98 8.62 -4.77 -1.46
C LYS A 98 7.17 -4.38 -1.70
N LEU A 99 6.63 -3.54 -0.82
CA LEU A 99 5.27 -3.05 -0.90
C LEU A 99 5.25 -1.75 -1.70
N LEU A 100 4.83 -1.81 -2.96
CA LEU A 100 4.68 -0.63 -3.80
C LEU A 100 3.28 -0.05 -3.61
N LYS A 101 3.21 1.04 -2.85
CA LYS A 101 1.96 1.67 -2.42
C LYS A 101 1.63 2.88 -3.30
N SER A 102 0.49 2.85 -4.01
CA SER A 102 0.02 4.03 -4.75
C SER A 102 -1.47 3.97 -5.05
N HIS A 103 -2.11 5.15 -5.03
CA HIS A 103 -3.47 5.35 -5.52
C HIS A 103 -3.54 5.25 -7.05
N VAL A 104 -2.60 5.90 -7.75
CA VAL A 104 -2.64 6.03 -9.21
C VAL A 104 -2.35 4.73 -9.95
N PHE A 105 -1.74 3.74 -9.29
CA PHE A 105 -1.61 2.38 -9.84
C PHE A 105 -2.95 1.77 -10.27
N SER A 106 -4.06 2.16 -9.63
CA SER A 106 -5.41 1.72 -10.01
C SER A 106 -5.69 1.91 -11.51
N ARG A 107 -5.21 3.00 -12.10
CA ARG A 107 -5.43 3.38 -13.51
C ARG A 107 -4.56 2.62 -14.50
N HIS A 108 -3.57 1.88 -14.01
CA HIS A 108 -2.55 1.21 -14.81
C HIS A 108 -2.42 -0.29 -14.48
N LEU A 109 -3.36 -0.87 -13.73
CA LEU A 109 -3.31 -2.26 -13.29
C LEU A 109 -3.08 -3.28 -14.43
N PRO A 110 -3.76 -3.20 -15.60
CA PRO A 110 -3.48 -4.13 -16.71
C PRO A 110 -2.04 -4.03 -17.21
N TYR A 111 -1.52 -2.82 -17.39
CA TYR A 111 -0.19 -2.57 -17.90
C TYR A 111 0.90 -3.01 -16.91
N LEU A 112 0.72 -2.72 -15.61
CA LEU A 112 1.62 -3.17 -14.56
C LEU A 112 1.67 -4.71 -14.49
N ALA A 113 0.53 -5.38 -14.64
CA ALA A 113 0.47 -6.84 -14.64
C ALA A 113 1.09 -7.48 -15.89
N GLU A 114 1.11 -6.78 -17.02
CA GLU A 114 1.83 -7.21 -18.23
C GLU A 114 3.35 -7.05 -18.06
N LEU A 115 3.79 -5.92 -17.52
CA LEU A 115 5.22 -5.66 -17.30
C LEU A 115 5.83 -6.54 -16.21
N PHE A 116 5.06 -6.85 -15.16
CA PHE A 116 5.50 -7.60 -13.98
C PHE A 116 4.62 -8.83 -13.76
N PRO A 117 4.75 -9.87 -14.63
CA PRO A 117 3.83 -11.01 -14.64
C PRO A 117 3.91 -11.89 -13.38
N ALA A 118 4.98 -11.78 -12.58
CA ALA A 118 5.13 -12.50 -11.31
C ALA A 118 4.78 -11.63 -10.09
N ALA A 119 4.47 -10.34 -10.28
CA ALA A 119 4.06 -9.47 -9.20
C ALA A 119 2.65 -9.81 -8.72
N ARG A 120 2.43 -9.61 -7.42
CA ARG A 120 1.14 -9.79 -6.76
C ARG A 120 0.46 -8.44 -6.59
N PHE A 121 -0.86 -8.42 -6.63
CA PHE A 121 -1.65 -7.19 -6.47
C PHE A 121 -2.61 -7.34 -5.29
N LEU A 122 -2.45 -6.51 -4.28
CA LEU A 122 -3.44 -6.35 -3.21
C LEU A 122 -4.29 -5.12 -3.50
N LEU A 123 -5.53 -5.36 -3.91
CA LEU A 123 -6.50 -4.32 -4.23
C LEU A 123 -7.47 -4.15 -3.06
N VAL A 124 -7.66 -2.91 -2.62
CA VAL A 124 -8.52 -2.57 -1.49
C VAL A 124 -9.56 -1.54 -1.94
N GLN A 125 -10.83 -1.81 -1.63
CA GLN A 125 -11.94 -0.97 -2.06
C GLN A 125 -12.97 -0.77 -0.94
N ARG A 126 -13.52 0.46 -0.92
CA ARG A 126 -14.72 0.88 -0.19
C ARG A 126 -15.57 1.76 -1.12
N PRO A 127 -16.88 1.96 -0.83
CA PRO A 127 -17.72 2.86 -1.62
C PRO A 127 -17.16 4.28 -1.67
N ASP A 128 -17.39 5.01 -2.77
CA ASP A 128 -16.76 6.31 -3.04
C ASP A 128 -17.03 7.35 -1.93
N GLN A 129 -18.28 7.45 -1.48
CA GLN A 129 -18.69 8.37 -0.42
C GLN A 129 -18.02 8.03 0.93
N ASP A 130 -17.89 6.74 1.20
CA ASP A 130 -17.23 6.17 2.38
C ASP A 130 -15.73 6.46 2.41
N CYS A 131 -15.11 6.47 1.23
CA CYS A 131 -13.73 6.86 1.00
C CYS A 131 -13.54 8.36 1.24
N LEU A 132 -14.34 9.21 0.57
CA LEU A 132 -14.23 10.66 0.70
C LEU A 132 -14.43 11.11 2.14
N ALA A 133 -15.51 10.65 2.79
CA ALA A 133 -15.81 11.01 4.17
C ALA A 133 -14.70 10.58 5.14
N TRP A 134 -14.12 9.38 4.94
CA TRP A 134 -13.00 8.94 5.76
C TRP A 134 -11.71 9.73 5.46
N TRP A 135 -11.43 10.06 4.20
CA TRP A 135 -10.26 10.85 3.83
C TRP A 135 -10.31 12.25 4.46
N GLU A 136 -11.48 12.92 4.44
CA GLU A 136 -11.69 14.20 5.12
C GLU A 136 -11.51 14.06 6.64
N ALA A 137 -12.13 13.04 7.25
CA ALA A 137 -12.00 12.77 8.69
C ALA A 137 -10.57 12.38 9.12
N ALA A 138 -9.78 11.82 8.20
CA ALA A 138 -8.38 11.46 8.43
C ALA A 138 -7.42 12.65 8.30
N GLY A 139 -7.94 13.87 8.04
CA GLY A 139 -7.17 15.11 7.96
C GLY A 139 -7.12 15.71 6.55
N GLY A 140 -7.62 15.02 5.52
CA GLY A 140 -7.70 15.54 4.16
C GLY A 140 -6.37 16.10 3.64
N PHE A 141 -6.39 17.36 3.17
CA PHE A 141 -5.19 18.08 2.71
C PHE A 141 -4.28 18.59 3.84
N SER A 142 -4.71 18.52 5.10
CA SER A 142 -3.98 19.08 6.24
C SER A 142 -2.95 18.13 6.85
N ILE A 143 -2.86 16.90 6.35
CA ILE A 143 -1.84 15.96 6.80
C ILE A 143 -0.48 16.29 6.19
N THR A 144 0.61 15.88 6.85
CA THR A 144 1.98 16.13 6.37
C THR A 144 2.51 15.03 5.46
N TYR A 145 1.93 13.82 5.54
CA TYR A 145 2.30 12.69 4.70
C TYR A 145 1.17 11.64 4.65
N PRO A 146 0.86 11.05 3.48
CA PRO A 146 1.37 11.38 2.15
C PRO A 146 0.84 12.74 1.62
N ASP A 147 1.46 13.31 0.58
CA ASP A 147 1.07 14.61 0.02
C ASP A 147 -0.12 14.50 -0.96
N TYR A 148 -1.26 15.07 -0.58
CA TYR A 148 -2.46 15.11 -1.42
C TYR A 148 -2.60 16.40 -2.24
N SER A 149 -1.65 17.33 -2.22
CA SER A 149 -1.75 18.63 -2.91
C SER A 149 -2.05 18.54 -4.41
N TRP A 150 -1.60 17.49 -5.08
CA TRP A 150 -1.87 17.24 -6.51
C TRP A 150 -3.36 17.17 -6.86
N TYR A 151 -4.20 16.71 -5.93
CA TYR A 151 -5.65 16.63 -6.13
C TYR A 151 -6.32 18.01 -6.11
N LYS A 152 -5.69 19.05 -5.55
CA LYS A 152 -6.10 20.47 -5.53
C LYS A 152 -7.38 20.82 -4.75
N SER A 153 -8.42 19.98 -4.77
CA SER A 153 -9.70 20.26 -4.11
C SER A 153 -10.44 18.98 -3.68
N SER A 154 -11.37 19.10 -2.73
CA SER A 154 -12.20 17.95 -2.30
C SER A 154 -13.06 17.42 -3.45
N SER A 155 -13.60 18.30 -4.31
CA SER A 155 -14.35 17.89 -5.51
C SER A 155 -13.50 17.06 -6.48
N ASN A 156 -12.24 17.46 -6.69
CA ASN A 156 -11.31 16.67 -7.50
C ASN A 156 -10.98 15.36 -6.79
N MET A 157 -10.70 15.38 -5.48
CA MET A 157 -10.48 14.15 -4.71
C MET A 157 -11.62 13.15 -4.87
N ALA A 158 -12.87 13.61 -4.79
CA ALA A 158 -14.05 12.79 -5.03
C ALA A 158 -14.08 12.18 -6.45
N ALA A 159 -13.77 12.97 -7.48
CA ALA A 159 -13.70 12.49 -8.86
C ALA A 159 -12.57 11.45 -9.05
N HIS A 160 -11.41 11.66 -8.42
CA HIS A 160 -10.32 10.71 -8.44
C HIS A 160 -10.66 9.41 -7.72
N ILE A 161 -11.28 9.47 -6.54
CA ILE A 161 -11.76 8.30 -5.80
C ILE A 161 -12.69 7.46 -6.68
N ALA A 162 -13.68 8.08 -7.32
CA ALA A 162 -14.63 7.38 -8.17
C ALA A 162 -13.94 6.71 -9.38
N ALA A 163 -13.04 7.43 -10.06
CA ALA A 163 -12.28 6.89 -11.19
C ALA A 163 -11.39 5.71 -10.78
N ASP A 164 -10.62 5.87 -9.70
CA ASP A 164 -9.70 4.85 -9.21
C ASP A 164 -10.45 3.59 -8.74
N ASN A 165 -11.60 3.76 -8.07
CA ASN A 165 -12.47 2.64 -7.69
C ASN A 165 -13.04 1.92 -8.92
N ALA A 166 -13.48 2.66 -9.94
CA ALA A 166 -13.95 2.06 -11.19
C ALA A 166 -12.85 1.23 -11.88
N CYS A 167 -11.62 1.72 -11.92
CA CYS A 167 -10.49 0.98 -12.49
C CYS A 167 -10.14 -0.29 -11.69
N ILE A 168 -10.16 -0.21 -10.35
CA ILE A 168 -9.99 -1.40 -9.48
C ILE A 168 -11.08 -2.44 -9.80
N SER A 169 -12.35 -2.03 -9.85
CA SER A 169 -13.47 -2.93 -10.13
C SER A 169 -13.34 -3.60 -11.50
N ALA A 170 -13.01 -2.82 -12.54
CA ALA A 170 -12.82 -3.33 -13.89
C ALA A 170 -11.69 -4.37 -13.96
N PHE A 171 -10.57 -4.13 -13.27
CA PHE A 171 -9.47 -5.09 -13.25
C PHE A 171 -9.80 -6.36 -12.45
N VAL A 172 -10.50 -6.24 -11.32
CA VAL A 172 -10.99 -7.39 -10.54
C VAL A 172 -11.93 -8.26 -11.38
N GLU A 173 -12.85 -7.63 -12.13
CA GLU A 173 -13.76 -8.31 -13.05
C GLU A 173 -13.01 -8.99 -14.21
N GLN A 174 -12.08 -8.28 -14.85
CA GLN A 174 -11.22 -8.82 -15.91
C GLN A 174 -10.47 -10.08 -15.45
N ARG A 175 -10.00 -10.11 -14.19
CA ARG A 175 -9.31 -11.25 -13.59
C ARG A 175 -10.24 -12.32 -13.04
N ARG A 176 -11.57 -12.14 -13.15
CA ARG A 176 -12.61 -13.03 -12.61
C ARG A 176 -12.43 -13.30 -11.12
N ARG A 177 -12.04 -12.25 -10.38
CA ARG A 177 -11.87 -12.27 -8.93
C ARG A 177 -13.01 -11.53 -8.25
N ARG A 178 -12.99 -11.49 -6.92
CA ARG A 178 -14.00 -10.80 -6.13
C ARG A 178 -13.32 -10.06 -4.98
N LEU A 179 -13.76 -8.82 -4.77
CA LEU A 179 -13.48 -8.06 -3.55
C LEU A 179 -14.29 -8.63 -2.40
N VAL A 180 -13.60 -9.07 -1.34
CA VAL A 180 -14.22 -9.68 -0.17
C VAL A 180 -13.70 -9.01 1.09
N ARG A 181 -14.61 -8.59 1.97
CA ARG A 181 -14.23 -8.15 3.32
C ARG A 181 -13.83 -9.38 4.14
N ARG A 182 -12.56 -9.48 4.51
CA ARG A 182 -12.01 -10.62 5.24
C ARG A 182 -12.15 -10.41 6.75
N ARG A 183 -12.27 -11.50 7.52
CA ARG A 183 -12.37 -11.46 8.99
C ARG A 183 -11.01 -11.28 9.67
N SER A 184 -9.94 -11.66 8.98
CA SER A 184 -8.55 -11.60 9.42
C SER A 184 -7.62 -11.44 8.21
N MET A 185 -6.34 -11.13 8.49
CA MET A 185 -5.30 -11.09 7.46
C MET A 185 -4.91 -12.47 6.92
N ALA A 186 -5.22 -13.57 7.62
CA ALA A 186 -4.73 -14.90 7.26
C ALA A 186 -5.06 -15.32 5.80
N PRO A 187 -6.28 -15.11 5.27
CA PRO A 187 -6.56 -15.41 3.86
C PRO A 187 -5.79 -14.51 2.89
N ILE A 188 -5.60 -13.23 3.24
CA ILE A 188 -4.86 -12.26 2.41
C ILE A 188 -3.39 -12.67 2.34
N LEU A 189 -2.79 -13.01 3.48
CA LEU A 189 -1.40 -13.47 3.56
C LEU A 189 -1.20 -14.76 2.79
N ALA A 190 -2.10 -15.75 2.96
CA ALA A 190 -2.01 -17.01 2.24
C ALA A 190 -2.07 -16.81 0.72
N GLU A 191 -3.01 -15.98 0.23
CA GLU A 191 -3.10 -15.65 -1.21
C GLU A 191 -1.86 -14.88 -1.71
N LEU A 192 -1.20 -14.12 -0.85
CA LEU A 192 0.06 -13.44 -1.14
C LEU A 192 1.30 -14.33 -0.95
N GLY A 193 1.18 -15.56 -0.45
CA GLY A 193 2.33 -16.41 -0.12
C GLY A 193 3.16 -15.88 1.06
N LEU A 194 2.51 -15.24 2.02
CA LEU A 194 3.10 -14.65 3.23
C LEU A 194 2.57 -15.33 4.50
N SER A 195 3.28 -15.14 5.60
CA SER A 195 2.87 -15.56 6.94
C SER A 195 3.28 -14.54 7.99
N TYR A 196 2.68 -14.63 9.16
CA TYR A 196 3.22 -14.02 10.36
C TYR A 196 3.97 -15.08 11.18
N SER A 197 5.06 -14.67 11.82
CA SER A 197 5.69 -15.39 12.91
C SER A 197 5.72 -14.53 14.17
N MET A 198 5.76 -15.14 15.36
CA MET A 198 5.88 -14.37 16.61
C MET A 198 7.18 -13.55 16.65
N GLU A 199 8.26 -14.12 16.10
CA GLU A 199 9.56 -13.47 16.01
C GLU A 199 9.51 -12.26 15.06
N GLY A 200 8.97 -12.45 13.85
CA GLY A 200 8.80 -11.37 12.88
C GLY A 200 7.93 -10.25 13.39
N VAL A 201 6.81 -10.58 14.06
CA VAL A 201 5.93 -9.58 14.67
C VAL A 201 6.66 -8.79 15.75
N LYS A 202 7.35 -9.49 16.66
CA LYS A 202 8.13 -8.85 17.72
C LYS A 202 9.20 -7.93 17.14
N ALA A 203 9.94 -8.38 16.13
CA ALA A 203 10.99 -7.59 15.49
C ALA A 203 10.45 -6.29 14.88
N VAL A 204 9.25 -6.32 14.28
CA VAL A 204 8.61 -5.11 13.74
C VAL A 204 8.08 -4.22 14.86
N SER A 205 7.46 -4.77 15.90
CA SER A 205 6.97 -4.00 17.06
C SER A 205 8.07 -3.26 17.81
N GLU A 206 9.32 -3.72 17.72
CA GLU A 206 10.50 -3.07 18.32
C GLU A 206 11.09 -1.95 17.45
N LEU A 207 10.53 -1.67 16.27
CA LEU A 207 10.95 -0.54 15.46
C LEU A 207 10.48 0.78 16.09
N GLU A 208 11.32 1.82 16.00
CA GLU A 208 11.08 3.11 16.67
C GLU A 208 9.70 3.71 16.33
N PHE A 209 9.30 3.65 15.07
CA PHE A 209 8.01 4.17 14.61
C PHE A 209 6.82 3.36 15.13
N GLU A 210 6.96 2.03 15.29
CA GLU A 210 5.89 1.22 15.89
C GLU A 210 5.73 1.56 17.37
N ARG A 211 6.83 1.70 18.11
CA ARG A 211 6.79 2.14 19.51
C ARG A 211 6.19 3.54 19.67
N ARG A 212 6.52 4.44 18.75
CA ARG A 212 6.10 5.85 18.85
C ARG A 212 4.65 6.08 18.42
N TRP A 213 4.19 5.39 17.38
CA TRP A 213 2.92 5.71 16.73
C TRP A 213 2.08 4.49 16.35
N GLY A 214 2.71 3.32 16.17
CA GLY A 214 2.06 2.12 15.68
C GLY A 214 1.58 1.18 16.80
N LEU A 215 1.88 -0.11 16.63
CA LEU A 215 1.49 -1.18 17.56
C LEU A 215 2.65 -1.65 18.45
N GLY A 216 3.71 -0.85 18.58
CA GLY A 216 4.89 -1.19 19.38
C GLY A 216 4.59 -1.26 20.89
N ASP A 217 5.54 -1.82 21.62
CA ASP A 217 5.49 -2.05 23.08
C ASP A 217 4.27 -2.85 23.60
N GLN A 218 3.53 -3.48 22.70
CA GLN A 218 2.43 -4.40 23.01
C GLN A 218 2.90 -5.87 22.95
N PRO A 219 2.24 -6.78 23.68
CA PRO A 219 2.47 -8.21 23.52
C PRO A 219 2.27 -8.64 22.05
N PRO A 220 3.15 -9.47 21.46
CA PRO A 220 3.04 -9.87 20.04
C PRO A 220 1.67 -10.46 19.65
N ALA A 221 1.00 -11.15 20.59
CA ALA A 221 -0.35 -11.67 20.37
C ALA A 221 -1.39 -10.55 20.15
N ASP A 222 -1.28 -9.44 20.88
CA ASP A 222 -2.19 -8.29 20.74
C ASP A 222 -1.94 -7.55 19.42
N VAL A 223 -0.68 -7.43 19.03
CA VAL A 223 -0.27 -6.87 17.73
C VAL A 223 -0.85 -7.70 16.58
N LEU A 224 -0.80 -9.02 16.67
CA LEU A 224 -1.42 -9.92 15.70
C LEU A 224 -2.94 -9.77 15.64
N ASN A 225 -3.59 -9.68 16.80
CA ASN A 225 -5.02 -9.43 16.88
C ASN A 225 -5.41 -8.10 16.19
N ALA A 226 -4.61 -7.05 16.40
CA ALA A 226 -4.78 -5.76 15.74
C ALA A 226 -4.56 -5.86 14.21
N CYS A 227 -3.51 -6.54 13.75
CA CYS A 227 -3.26 -6.80 12.33
C CYS A 227 -4.45 -7.52 11.68
N HIS A 228 -4.96 -8.58 12.33
CA HIS A 228 -6.15 -9.27 11.87
C HIS A 228 -7.41 -8.38 11.86
N ALA A 229 -7.55 -7.47 12.82
CA ALA A 229 -8.65 -6.52 12.85
C ALA A 229 -8.65 -5.55 11.66
N MET A 230 -7.47 -5.11 11.20
CA MET A 230 -7.33 -4.19 10.07
C MET A 230 -7.91 -4.74 8.77
N ALA A 231 -7.85 -6.06 8.54
CA ALA A 231 -8.46 -6.74 7.38
C ALA A 231 -9.98 -6.54 7.27
N ARG A 232 -10.66 -6.23 8.39
CA ARG A 232 -12.11 -6.04 8.43
C ARG A 232 -12.55 -4.66 7.94
N SER A 233 -11.62 -3.72 7.79
CA SER A 233 -11.91 -2.32 7.50
C SER A 233 -12.40 -2.07 6.07
N ALA A 234 -12.08 -2.96 5.13
CA ALA A 234 -12.38 -2.79 3.71
C ALA A 234 -12.57 -4.15 3.00
N ALA A 235 -13.10 -4.12 1.79
CA ALA A 235 -13.06 -5.29 0.92
C ALA A 235 -11.69 -5.34 0.24
N ALA A 236 -11.10 -6.53 0.15
CA ALA A 236 -9.81 -6.73 -0.49
C ALA A 236 -9.84 -7.91 -1.47
N CYS A 237 -8.95 -7.85 -2.46
CA CYS A 237 -8.75 -8.88 -3.47
C CYS A 237 -7.25 -9.04 -3.71
N VAL A 238 -6.77 -10.28 -3.73
CA VAL A 238 -5.43 -10.63 -4.20
C VAL A 238 -5.52 -11.22 -5.60
N ILE A 239 -4.65 -10.73 -6.49
CA ILE A 239 -4.43 -11.21 -7.86
C ILE A 239 -2.97 -11.61 -8.00
#